data_AF-A0AAE0Z8Z7-F1
#
_entry.id   AF-A0AAE0Z8Z7-F1
#
_cell.length_a   1.000
_cell.length_b   1.000
_cell.length_c   1.000
_cell.angle_alpha   90.00
_cell.angle_beta   90.00
_cell.angle_gamma   90.00
#
_symmetry.space_group_name_H-M   'P 1'
#
loop_
_entity.id
_entity.type
_entity.pdbx_description
1 polymer ?
#
loop_
_entity_poly.entity_id
_entity_poly.type
_entity_poly.pdbx_seq_one_letter_code
_entity_poly.pdbx_strand_id
1 'polypeptide(L)'
;MVQNFKKSLKKSLLPPKAALQKFLMQYRRTLLSSGLSPSELLNGRQISTKIDVLKPSVPHIMLHKESKKVNRSEQALNSFKFRVGDPCYAKVFSTRSEKSPKWVQMGTSSYHQGI
;
A
#
# COMPACT_ATOMS: atom_id res chain seq x y z
N MET A 1 1.73 4.06 -9.11
CA MET A 1 1.30 5.15 -8.19
C MET A 1 2.32 6.27 -8.05
N VAL A 2 3.57 5.97 -7.65
CA VAL A 2 4.64 6.97 -7.45
C VAL A 2 4.89 7.85 -8.69
N GLN A 3 4.78 7.28 -9.90
CA GLN A 3 4.95 8.04 -11.13
C GLN A 3 3.83 9.07 -11.37
N ASN A 4 2.58 8.74 -11.03
CA ASN A 4 1.45 9.65 -11.15
C ASN A 4 1.56 10.78 -10.13
N PHE A 5 2.04 10.48 -8.92
CA PHE A 5 2.36 11.50 -7.91
C PHE A 5 3.40 12.50 -8.41
N LYS A 6 4.56 12.02 -8.89
CA LYS A 6 5.63 12.88 -9.42
C LYS A 6 5.12 13.75 -10.57
N LYS A 7 4.35 13.18 -11.51
CA LYS A 7 3.73 13.92 -12.61
C LYS A 7 2.75 14.98 -12.12
N SER A 8 1.91 14.66 -11.13
CA SER A 8 0.92 15.60 -10.56
C SER A 8 1.60 16.78 -9.88
N LEU A 9 2.68 16.55 -9.13
CA LEU A 9 3.42 17.63 -8.47
C LEU A 9 4.12 18.53 -9.49
N LYS A 10 4.74 17.95 -10.53
CA LYS A 10 5.37 18.75 -11.61
C LYS A 10 4.38 19.63 -12.36
N LYS A 11 3.12 19.19 -12.50
CA LYS A 11 2.07 19.94 -13.18
C LYS A 11 1.43 21.03 -12.31
N SER A 12 1.57 20.96 -10.99
CA SER A 12 0.91 21.92 -10.11
C SER A 12 1.71 23.20 -9.99
N LEU A 13 1.05 24.34 -10.14
CA LEU A 13 1.63 25.68 -9.90
C LEU A 13 1.61 26.08 -8.41
N LEU A 14 1.12 25.19 -7.53
CA LEU A 14 0.97 25.47 -6.11
C LEU A 14 2.28 25.21 -5.36
N PRO A 15 2.49 25.84 -4.20
CA PRO A 15 3.58 25.48 -3.30
C PRO A 15 3.56 23.98 -2.99
N PRO A 16 4.73 23.32 -2.85
CA PRO A 16 4.81 21.86 -2.73
C PRO A 16 3.91 21.25 -1.64
N LYS A 17 3.79 21.92 -0.49
CA LYS A 17 2.92 21.48 0.62
C LYS A 17 1.43 21.49 0.23
N ALA A 18 0.97 22.54 -0.42
CA ALA A 18 -0.42 22.67 -0.88
C ALA A 18 -0.72 21.70 -2.04
N ALA A 19 0.23 21.54 -2.96
CA ALA A 19 0.14 20.56 -4.04
C ALA A 19 0.03 19.13 -3.49
N LEU A 20 0.88 18.78 -2.52
CA LEU A 20 0.85 17.50 -1.84
C LEU A 20 -0.48 17.26 -1.13
N GLN A 21 -0.97 18.26 -0.40
CA GLN A 21 -2.26 18.14 0.30
C GLN A 21 -3.41 17.88 -0.67
N LYS A 22 -3.48 18.60 -1.80
CA LYS A 22 -4.51 18.36 -2.83
C LYS A 22 -4.37 16.98 -3.46
N PHE A 23 -3.15 16.56 -3.80
CA PHE A 23 -2.91 15.23 -4.34
C PHE A 23 -3.36 14.13 -3.38
N LEU A 24 -2.95 14.22 -2.11
CA LEU A 24 -3.29 13.23 -1.10
C LEU A 24 -4.80 13.17 -0.84
N MET A 25 -5.48 14.33 -0.85
CA MET A 25 -6.93 14.36 -0.75
C MET A 25 -7.61 13.66 -1.92
N GLN A 26 -7.15 13.89 -3.15
CA GLN A 26 -7.70 13.20 -4.31
C GLN A 26 -7.40 11.70 -4.26
N TYR A 27 -6.15 11.33 -3.99
CA TYR A 27 -5.72 9.94 -3.93
C TYR A 27 -6.56 9.12 -2.93
N ARG A 28 -6.81 9.68 -1.75
CA ARG A 28 -7.62 9.06 -0.70
C ARG A 28 -9.08 8.79 -1.10
N ARG A 29 -9.59 9.52 -2.10
CA ARG A 29 -10.96 9.43 -2.59
C ARG A 29 -11.10 8.63 -3.88
N THR A 30 -9.99 8.41 -4.60
CA THR A 30 -10.00 7.66 -5.86
C THR A 30 -10.24 6.17 -5.58
N LEU A 31 -11.18 5.57 -6.30
CA LEU A 31 -11.44 4.14 -6.22
C LEU A 31 -10.21 3.33 -6.65
N LEU A 32 -9.91 2.27 -5.91
CA LEU A 32 -8.91 1.29 -6.29
C LEU A 32 -9.55 0.21 -7.17
N SER A 33 -8.73 -0.74 -7.66
CA SER A 33 -9.20 -1.92 -8.37
C SER A 33 -10.17 -2.78 -7.56
N SER A 34 -10.15 -2.66 -6.22
CA SER A 34 -11.09 -3.30 -5.29
C SER A 34 -12.48 -2.64 -5.25
N GLY A 35 -12.68 -1.52 -5.94
CA GLY A 35 -13.93 -0.74 -5.91
C GLY A 35 -14.12 0.11 -4.64
N LEU A 36 -13.13 0.13 -3.74
CA LEU A 36 -13.11 0.97 -2.55
C LEU A 36 -11.97 1.98 -2.63
N SER A 37 -12.19 3.18 -2.11
CA SER A 37 -11.13 4.18 -1.98
C SER A 37 -10.22 3.91 -0.77
N PRO A 38 -8.97 4.41 -0.76
CA PRO A 38 -8.08 4.25 0.39
C PRO A 38 -8.65 4.77 1.70
N SER A 39 -9.46 5.84 1.68
CA SER A 39 -10.12 6.34 2.88
C SER A 39 -11.24 5.43 3.38
N GLU A 40 -11.99 4.78 2.49
CA GLU A 40 -13.03 3.83 2.89
C GLU A 40 -12.41 2.57 3.50
N LEU A 41 -11.28 2.09 2.96
CA LEU A 41 -10.56 0.96 3.54
C LEU A 41 -10.03 1.25 4.95
N LEU A 42 -9.58 2.48 5.21
CA LEU A 42 -9.00 2.86 6.49
C LEU A 42 -10.05 3.30 7.52
N ASN A 43 -11.03 4.10 7.10
CA ASN A 43 -11.97 4.80 7.99
C ASN A 43 -13.41 4.27 7.87
N GLY A 44 -13.68 3.32 6.98
CA GLY A 44 -15.03 2.83 6.67
C GLY A 44 -15.92 3.85 5.94
N ARG A 45 -15.40 5.04 5.63
CA ARG A 45 -16.13 6.12 4.95
C ARG A 45 -15.20 7.00 4.13
N GLN A 46 -15.74 7.66 3.12
CA GLN A 46 -15.00 8.64 2.33
C GLN A 46 -14.80 9.96 3.11
N ILE A 47 -13.64 10.60 2.95
CA ILE A 47 -13.38 11.92 3.55
C ILE A 47 -14.16 12.98 2.78
N SER A 48 -15.01 13.73 3.48
CA SER A 48 -15.81 14.82 2.90
C SER A 48 -14.94 16.01 2.49
N THR A 49 -15.31 16.62 1.37
CA THR A 49 -14.69 17.80 0.78
C THR A 49 -15.74 18.87 0.55
N LYS A 50 -15.31 20.12 0.29
CA LYS A 50 -16.23 21.25 0.07
C LYS A 50 -17.27 20.98 -1.03
N ILE A 51 -16.93 20.17 -2.04
CA ILE A 51 -17.86 19.81 -3.12
C ILE A 51 -18.93 18.80 -2.68
N ASP A 52 -18.63 17.95 -1.69
CA ASP A 52 -19.61 16.98 -1.15
C ASP A 52 -20.66 17.66 -0.26
N VAL A 53 -20.38 18.88 0.23
CA VAL A 53 -21.38 19.70 0.93
C VAL A 53 -22.45 20.20 -0.05
N LEU A 54 -22.07 20.46 -1.31
CA LEU A 54 -22.99 20.92 -2.35
C LEU A 54 -23.86 19.80 -2.91
N LYS A 55 -23.39 18.55 -2.82
CA LYS A 55 -24.13 17.37 -3.26
C LYS A 55 -23.99 16.28 -2.19
N PRO A 56 -25.01 16.04 -1.36
CA PRO A 56 -24.93 14.98 -0.35
C PRO A 56 -24.60 13.66 -1.05
N SER A 57 -23.55 12.97 -0.57
CA SER A 57 -23.16 11.69 -1.14
C SER A 57 -24.27 10.69 -0.85
N VAL A 58 -24.91 10.16 -1.90
CA VAL A 58 -25.81 9.02 -1.75
C VAL A 58 -24.98 7.87 -1.18
N PRO A 59 -25.31 7.34 0.01
CA PRO A 59 -24.53 6.30 0.63
C PRO A 59 -24.43 5.12 -0.33
N HIS A 60 -23.19 4.69 -0.56
CA HIS A 60 -22.79 3.71 -1.55
C HIS A 60 -23.40 2.33 -1.22
N ILE A 61 -24.60 2.04 -1.77
CA ILE A 61 -25.29 0.74 -1.68
C ILE A 61 -24.44 -0.41 -2.31
N MET A 62 -23.29 -0.09 -2.90
CA MET A 62 -22.45 -1.03 -3.66
C MET A 62 -21.34 -1.71 -2.82
N LEU A 63 -21.38 -1.63 -1.49
CA LEU A 63 -20.35 -2.19 -0.60
C LEU A 63 -20.35 -3.74 -0.49
N HIS A 64 -21.45 -4.42 -0.80
CA HIS A 64 -21.58 -5.85 -0.49
C HIS A 64 -21.13 -6.82 -1.60
N LYS A 65 -20.75 -6.35 -2.80
CA LYS A 65 -20.62 -7.25 -3.97
C LYS A 65 -19.19 -7.63 -4.38
N GLU A 66 -18.16 -6.84 -4.04
CA GLU A 66 -16.80 -7.03 -4.59
C GLU A 66 -15.74 -7.51 -3.59
N SER A 67 -16.06 -7.69 -2.30
CA SER A 67 -15.11 -8.19 -1.28
C SER A 67 -14.63 -9.64 -1.50
N LYS A 68 -15.15 -10.34 -2.51
CA LYS A 68 -14.79 -11.74 -2.82
C LYS A 68 -13.60 -11.93 -3.78
N LYS A 69 -13.02 -10.87 -4.36
CA LYS A 69 -12.00 -11.03 -5.43
C LYS A 69 -10.55 -10.72 -5.04
N VAL A 70 -10.28 -10.16 -3.85
CA VAL A 70 -8.91 -9.75 -3.48
C VAL A 70 -8.01 -10.94 -3.07
N ASN A 71 -8.57 -12.10 -2.72
CA ASN A 71 -7.79 -13.25 -2.25
C ASN A 71 -7.11 -14.09 -3.35
N ARG A 72 -7.26 -13.77 -4.65
CA ARG A 72 -6.78 -14.65 -5.73
C ARG A 72 -5.38 -14.33 -6.24
N SER A 73 -4.84 -13.13 -5.97
CA SER A 73 -3.51 -12.73 -6.42
C SER A 73 -2.38 -12.98 -5.41
N GLU A 74 -2.71 -13.42 -4.19
CA GLU A 74 -1.73 -13.74 -3.13
C GLU A 74 -1.33 -15.23 -3.10
N GLN A 75 -1.95 -16.06 -3.95
CA GLN A 75 -1.48 -17.42 -4.20
C GLN A 75 -0.24 -17.34 -5.08
N ALA A 76 0.87 -16.93 -4.46
CA ALA A 76 2.19 -16.95 -5.03
C ALA A 76 2.45 -18.33 -5.63
N LEU A 77 2.74 -18.37 -6.93
CA LEU A 77 2.96 -19.56 -7.74
C LEU A 77 4.17 -20.41 -7.32
N ASN A 78 4.78 -20.16 -6.15
CA ASN A 78 5.75 -20.99 -5.48
C ASN A 78 5.98 -20.43 -4.07
N SER A 79 5.07 -20.69 -3.13
CA SER A 79 5.32 -20.39 -1.73
C SER A 79 6.40 -21.35 -1.20
N PHE A 80 7.66 -20.96 -1.31
CA PHE A 80 8.74 -21.66 -0.63
C PHE A 80 8.45 -21.64 0.88
N LYS A 81 8.30 -22.82 1.49
CA LYS A 81 8.06 -22.97 2.93
C LYS A 81 9.39 -23.29 3.59
N PHE A 82 9.84 -22.42 4.48
CA PHE A 82 11.02 -22.69 5.31
C PHE A 82 10.73 -23.82 6.29
N ARG A 83 11.71 -24.70 6.48
CA ARG A 83 11.73 -25.69 7.56
C ARG A 83 12.56 -25.13 8.72
N VAL A 84 12.23 -25.58 9.92
CA VAL A 84 13.04 -25.28 11.12
C VAL A 84 14.45 -25.79 10.88
N GLY A 85 15.44 -24.95 11.17
CA GLY A 85 16.84 -25.28 10.92
C GLY A 85 17.37 -24.84 9.55
N ASP A 86 16.51 -24.43 8.60
CA ASP A 86 16.98 -23.87 7.33
C ASP A 86 17.79 -22.59 7.59
N PRO A 87 18.91 -22.35 6.87
CA PRO A 87 19.69 -21.13 7.02
C PRO A 87 18.89 -19.91 6.57
N CYS A 88 18.80 -18.91 7.45
CA CYS A 88 18.14 -17.64 7.16
C CYS A 88 19.16 -16.58 6.79
N TYR A 89 18.97 -15.97 5.62
CA TYR A 89 19.78 -14.87 5.14
C TYR A 89 19.00 -13.56 5.21
N ALA A 90 19.63 -12.51 5.74
CA ALA A 90 19.08 -11.16 5.68
C ALA A 90 19.77 -10.36 4.57
N LYS A 91 18.98 -9.54 3.89
CA LYS A 91 19.49 -8.62 2.88
C LYS A 91 20.03 -7.38 3.58
N VAL A 92 21.30 -7.06 3.34
CA VAL A 92 21.94 -5.88 3.90
C VAL A 92 21.64 -4.66 3.01
N PHE A 93 21.16 -3.57 3.63
CA PHE A 93 20.81 -2.32 2.94
C PHE A 93 21.77 -1.16 3.27
N SER A 94 22.90 -1.42 3.94
CA SER A 94 23.89 -0.39 4.28
C SER A 94 24.57 0.18 3.04
N THR A 95 25.25 1.33 3.19
CA THR A 95 25.99 2.01 2.12
C THR A 95 27.00 1.03 1.52
N ARG A 96 26.70 0.64 0.29
CA ARG A 96 27.34 -0.40 -0.49
C ARG A 96 28.86 -0.20 -0.54
N SER A 97 29.61 -1.00 0.20
CA SER A 97 30.97 -1.32 -0.22
C SER A 97 30.85 -2.37 -1.31
N GLU A 98 31.48 -2.15 -2.46
CA GLU A 98 31.45 -3.05 -3.63
C GLU A 98 31.92 -4.48 -3.28
N LYS A 99 32.63 -4.62 -2.16
CA LYS A 99 33.19 -5.87 -1.63
C LYS A 99 32.30 -6.56 -0.58
N SER A 100 31.16 -5.97 -0.20
CA SER A 100 30.30 -6.53 0.85
C SER A 100 29.21 -7.47 0.27
N PRO A 101 28.99 -8.65 0.89
CA PRO A 101 27.97 -9.58 0.42
C PRO A 101 26.56 -9.01 0.63
N LYS A 102 25.71 -9.11 -0.40
CA LYS A 102 24.32 -8.62 -0.40
C LYS A 102 23.42 -9.36 0.60
N TRP A 103 23.75 -10.61 0.88
CA TRP A 103 23.03 -11.50 1.79
C TRP A 103 24.00 -11.98 2.86
N VAL A 104 23.62 -11.82 4.12
CA VAL A 104 24.41 -12.28 5.27
C VAL A 104 23.57 -13.30 6.02
N GLN A 105 24.19 -14.44 6.36
CA GLN A 105 23.53 -15.46 7.17
C GLN A 105 23.37 -14.93 8.60
N MET A 106 22.14 -14.88 9.08
CA MET A 106 21.82 -14.33 10.41
C MET A 106 21.56 -15.43 11.45
N GLY A 107 21.36 -16.67 11.01
CA GLY A 107 21.05 -17.81 11.87
C GLY A 107 20.26 -18.88 11.12
N THR A 108 19.55 -19.71 11.87
CA THR A 108 18.62 -20.71 11.35
C THR A 108 17.18 -20.31 11.66
N SER A 109 16.23 -20.80 10.87
CA SER A 109 14.79 -20.55 11.09
C SER A 109 14.34 -21.23 12.39
N SER A 110 13.85 -20.43 13.35
CA SER A 110 13.23 -20.91 14.60
C SER A 110 11.74 -20.53 14.63
N TYR A 111 10.89 -21.45 15.11
CA TYR A 111 9.49 -21.12 15.42
C TYR A 111 9.45 -20.36 16.75
N HIS A 112 8.92 -19.14 16.74
CA HIS A 112 8.38 -18.54 17.95
C HIS A 112 6.87 -18.75 17.92
N GLN A 113 6.37 -19.76 18.62
CA GLN A 113 4.96 -19.80 19.01
C GLN A 113 4.78 -18.72 20.08
N GLY A 114 4.26 -17.56 19.69
CA GLY A 114 3.75 -16.57 20.62
C GLY A 114 2.33 -16.97 21.01
N ILE A 115 2.13 -17.17 22.32
CA ILE A 115 0.82 -17.32 22.98
C ILE A 115 0.08 -15.99 22.92
#